data_AF-A0A2P2E6B7-F1
#
_entry.id   AF-A0A2P2E6B7-F1
#
_cell.length_a   1.000
_cell.length_b   1.000
_cell.length_c   1.000
_cell.angle_alpha   90.00
_cell.angle_beta   90.00
_cell.angle_gamma   90.00
#
_symmetry.space_group_name_H-M   'P 1'
#
loop_
_entity.id
_entity.type
_entity.pdbx_description
1 polymer ?
#
loop_
_entity_poly.entity_id
_entity_poly.type
_entity_poly.pdbx_seq_one_letter_code
_entity_poly.pdbx_strand_id
1 'polypeptide(L)'
;MKPSQIILLSGVALVGILSFTWFRTAARSGEFTTLVPVFDGSCQDISGMPGAEDLAIDRQAGRIYVSSDDRRAAAQGAPVRGAIYALSAADPVKAVDRKDLTGGLPAAFHPHGLSLYRGPDGTSTVMVVNHPKGATDYTGTQVEIFDVQSDGMLKLRRSVALPGVTRINDIAATGPDSFYATSESDLARGSFAESLGYILGNDRTGAIWYFNGSKASKQDTGLGFANSVALSNDGRTLYASATISRSIFIYDRDPATGALKRRDGALLGTGVDNLDVDPEGIVWIGAHPKMLTFIQHAGNPAKASPSQILILEPAASGKGGAIDQVYLKDGSDGFSGATVAVRTGSTMVMGSVFEKSVRVCQLPKVWRQSQSHPAQRLLDPERDELKKEAEKATKAESGGVSK
;
A
#
# COMPACT_ATOMS: atom_id res chain seq x y z
N MET A 1 13.21 13.62 50.23
CA MET A 1 13.20 14.64 49.16
C MET A 1 12.13 15.66 49.46
N LYS A 2 12.39 16.96 49.21
CA LYS A 2 11.36 18.00 49.35
C LYS A 2 10.30 17.85 48.25
N PRO A 3 9.02 18.22 48.47
CA PRO A 3 7.97 18.16 47.45
C PRO A 3 8.36 18.85 46.13
N SER A 4 9.07 19.98 46.20
CA SER A 4 9.59 20.69 45.03
C SER A 4 10.61 19.88 44.22
N GLN A 5 11.44 19.05 44.88
CA GLN A 5 12.37 18.16 44.19
C GLN A 5 11.65 17.00 43.52
N ILE A 6 10.57 16.48 44.12
CA ILE A 6 9.73 15.44 43.51
C ILE A 6 9.07 15.98 42.25
N ILE A 7 8.42 17.15 42.33
CA ILE A 7 7.75 17.79 41.18
C ILE A 7 8.75 18.04 40.04
N LEU A 8 9.93 18.58 40.36
CA LEU A 8 10.97 18.82 39.36
C LEU A 8 11.43 17.52 38.69
N LEU A 9 11.73 16.48 39.47
CA LEU A 9 12.18 15.20 38.94
C LEU A 9 11.10 14.50 38.10
N SER A 10 9.85 14.53 38.54
CA SER A 10 8.70 14.01 37.77
C SER A 10 8.52 14.79 36.46
N GLY A 11 8.66 16.11 36.48
CA GLY A 11 8.60 16.95 35.28
C GLY A 11 9.72 16.62 34.29
N VAL A 12 10.96 16.50 34.76
CA VAL A 12 12.11 16.12 33.93
C VAL A 12 11.92 14.72 33.34
N ALA A 13 11.47 13.75 34.15
CA ALA A 13 11.20 12.40 33.68
C ALA A 13 10.11 12.37 32.60
N LEU A 14 9.02 13.11 32.79
CA LEU A 14 7.95 13.21 31.80
C LEU A 14 8.45 13.81 30.48
N VAL A 15 9.20 14.92 30.52
CA VAL A 15 9.80 15.53 29.33
C VAL A 15 10.75 14.55 28.64
N GLY A 16 11.55 13.81 29.41
CA GLY A 16 12.44 12.78 28.89
C GLY A 16 11.69 11.67 28.16
N ILE A 17 10.61 11.14 28.75
CA ILE A 17 9.77 10.10 28.15
C ILE A 17 9.11 10.63 26.86
N LEU A 18 8.53 11.82 26.89
CA LEU A 18 7.88 12.41 25.72
C LEU A 18 8.88 12.67 24.58
N SER A 19 10.06 13.18 24.90
CA SER A 19 11.12 13.44 23.92
C SER A 19 11.65 12.14 23.30
N PHE A 20 11.87 11.11 24.12
CA PHE A 20 12.31 9.79 23.65
C PHE A 20 11.25 9.13 22.76
N THR A 21 9.99 9.15 23.18
CA THR A 21 8.88 8.60 22.39
C THR A 21 8.71 9.33 21.07
N TRP A 22 8.80 10.67 21.07
CA TRP A 22 8.76 11.48 19.85
C TRP A 22 9.92 11.12 18.91
N PHE A 23 11.15 11.11 19.42
CA PHE A 23 12.34 10.77 18.62
C PHE A 23 12.23 9.38 18.00
N ARG A 24 11.82 8.37 18.79
CA ARG A 24 11.59 7.01 18.31
C ARG A 24 10.52 6.96 17.22
N THR A 25 9.43 7.71 17.39
CA THR A 25 8.34 7.80 16.39
C THR A 25 8.83 8.44 15.09
N ALA A 26 9.53 9.58 15.18
CA ALA A 26 10.07 10.28 14.03
C ALA A 26 11.13 9.43 13.27
N ALA A 27 12.01 8.75 14.01
CA ALA A 27 12.98 7.83 13.44
C ALA A 27 12.32 6.63 12.76
N ARG A 28 11.31 6.01 13.39
CA ARG A 28 10.52 4.95 12.76
C ARG A 28 9.78 5.46 11.52
N SER A 29 9.34 6.71 11.53
CA SER A 29 8.61 7.30 10.40
C SER A 29 9.50 7.72 9.23
N GLY A 30 10.83 7.56 9.36
CA GLY A 30 11.79 7.91 8.31
C GLY A 30 12.06 9.42 8.22
N GLU A 31 11.65 10.23 9.20
CA GLU A 31 11.76 11.69 9.10
C GLU A 31 13.21 12.18 9.01
N PHE A 32 14.14 11.43 9.60
CA PHE A 32 15.58 11.70 9.54
C PHE A 32 16.27 11.09 8.31
N THR A 33 15.55 10.39 7.45
CA THR A 33 16.09 9.84 6.20
C THR A 33 16.49 11.00 5.29
N THR A 34 17.73 10.96 4.81
CA THR A 34 18.20 11.85 3.75
C THR A 34 17.73 11.31 2.42
N LEU A 35 16.96 12.11 1.69
CA LEU A 35 16.48 11.75 0.36
C LEU A 35 17.51 12.22 -0.65
N VAL A 36 17.91 11.31 -1.55
CA VAL A 36 18.66 11.65 -2.75
C VAL A 36 17.67 11.44 -3.90
N PRO A 37 16.96 12.50 -4.35
CA PRO A 37 16.00 12.36 -5.44
C PRO A 37 16.66 11.77 -6.67
N VAL A 38 16.05 10.73 -7.22
CA VAL A 38 16.53 10.02 -8.41
C VAL A 38 15.33 9.66 -9.25
N PHE A 39 15.26 10.24 -10.44
CA PHE A 39 14.41 9.79 -11.54
C PHE A 39 14.88 10.44 -12.84
N ASP A 40 15.50 9.66 -13.72
CA ASP A 40 16.07 10.16 -14.98
C ASP A 40 15.10 10.02 -16.17
N GLY A 41 13.83 9.78 -15.89
CA GLY A 41 12.76 9.77 -16.88
C GLY A 41 12.08 11.14 -17.04
N SER A 42 10.99 11.16 -17.80
CA SER A 42 10.13 12.35 -17.94
C SER A 42 8.73 12.03 -17.45
N CYS A 43 8.04 13.01 -16.87
CA CYS A 43 6.69 12.82 -16.33
C CYS A 43 5.75 13.92 -16.81
N GLN A 44 4.47 13.56 -16.89
CA GLN A 44 3.36 14.47 -17.15
C GLN A 44 2.19 14.10 -16.22
N ASP A 45 1.54 15.13 -15.68
CA ASP A 45 0.35 14.95 -14.86
C ASP A 45 -0.91 14.99 -15.70
N ILE A 46 -1.83 14.08 -15.40
CA ILE A 46 -3.10 13.91 -16.09
C ILE A 46 -4.21 14.13 -15.07
N SER A 47 -4.79 15.34 -15.09
CA SER A 47 -5.80 15.78 -14.13
C SER A 47 -7.19 15.16 -14.36
N GLY A 48 -8.09 15.39 -13.40
CA GLY A 48 -9.49 14.99 -13.45
C GLY A 48 -9.77 13.66 -12.75
N MET A 49 -8.84 13.18 -11.93
CA MET A 49 -8.94 11.95 -11.13
C MET A 49 -8.35 12.23 -9.74
N PRO A 50 -9.01 13.05 -8.92
CA PRO A 50 -8.49 13.46 -7.62
C PRO A 50 -8.40 12.26 -6.65
N GLY A 51 -7.30 12.18 -5.91
CA GLY A 51 -7.05 11.09 -4.97
C GLY A 51 -7.09 9.72 -5.63
N ALA A 52 -6.42 9.61 -6.79
CA ALA A 52 -6.19 8.38 -7.52
C ALA A 52 -5.31 7.42 -6.71
N GLU A 53 -5.89 6.80 -5.69
CA GLU A 53 -5.15 6.14 -4.62
C GLU A 53 -4.65 4.75 -5.03
N ASP A 54 -5.38 4.06 -5.88
CA ASP A 54 -5.00 2.74 -6.40
C ASP A 54 -5.29 2.58 -7.92
N LEU A 55 -4.56 1.67 -8.57
CA LEU A 55 -4.58 1.43 -10.01
C LEU A 55 -4.59 -0.08 -10.31
N ALA A 56 -5.45 -0.51 -11.23
CA ALA A 56 -5.40 -1.88 -11.78
C ALA A 56 -5.36 -1.85 -13.31
N ILE A 57 -4.50 -2.66 -13.92
CA ILE A 57 -4.31 -2.68 -15.38
C ILE A 57 -4.87 -3.96 -16.02
N ASP A 58 -5.89 -3.79 -16.88
CA ASP A 58 -6.30 -4.82 -17.83
C ASP A 58 -5.41 -4.73 -19.07
N ARG A 59 -4.36 -5.54 -19.07
CA ARG A 59 -3.37 -5.58 -20.16
C ARG A 59 -3.95 -6.13 -21.46
N GLN A 60 -4.95 -7.02 -21.38
CA GLN A 60 -5.59 -7.58 -22.57
C GLN A 60 -6.56 -6.59 -23.22
N ALA A 61 -7.33 -5.86 -22.41
CA ALA A 61 -8.20 -4.79 -22.91
C ALA A 61 -7.47 -3.47 -23.16
N GLY A 62 -6.20 -3.35 -22.76
CA GLY A 62 -5.39 -2.15 -22.93
C GLY A 62 -5.90 -0.98 -22.09
N ARG A 63 -6.31 -1.23 -20.85
CA ARG A 63 -6.96 -0.24 -19.96
C ARG A 63 -6.34 -0.24 -18.57
N ILE A 64 -6.17 0.94 -17.99
CA ILE A 64 -5.81 1.13 -16.59
C ILE A 64 -7.03 1.72 -15.88
N TYR A 65 -7.57 1.00 -14.91
CA TYR A 65 -8.61 1.48 -14.00
C TYR A 65 -7.98 2.30 -12.88
N VAL A 66 -8.65 3.40 -12.52
CA VAL A 66 -8.18 4.34 -11.49
C VAL A 66 -9.25 4.45 -10.41
N SER A 67 -8.93 4.02 -9.20
CA SER A 67 -9.77 4.28 -8.02
C SER A 67 -9.51 5.69 -7.51
N SER A 68 -10.55 6.52 -7.48
CA SER A 68 -10.42 7.96 -7.21
C SER A 68 -11.47 8.43 -6.22
N ASP A 69 -11.00 9.06 -5.14
CA ASP A 69 -11.83 9.70 -4.11
C ASP A 69 -11.18 11.00 -3.62
N ASP A 70 -11.91 12.11 -3.68
CA ASP A 70 -11.41 13.41 -3.20
C ASP A 70 -11.57 13.52 -1.68
N ARG A 71 -10.65 12.85 -0.99
CA ARG A 71 -10.59 12.80 0.48
C ARG A 71 -10.41 14.19 1.10
N ARG A 72 -9.83 15.15 0.38
CA ARG A 72 -9.67 16.54 0.86
C ARG A 72 -10.99 17.30 0.80
N ALA A 73 -11.78 17.13 -0.26
CA ALA A 73 -13.11 17.71 -0.33
C ALA A 73 -13.99 17.22 0.84
N ALA A 74 -13.94 15.92 1.16
CA ALA A 74 -14.61 15.35 2.32
C ALA A 74 -14.12 15.97 3.65
N ALA A 75 -12.81 16.08 3.86
CA ALA A 75 -12.23 16.70 5.06
C ALA A 75 -12.60 18.19 5.22
N GLN A 76 -12.91 18.88 4.12
CA GLN A 76 -13.38 20.26 4.11
C GLN A 76 -14.90 20.40 4.27
N GLY A 77 -15.62 19.29 4.49
CA GLY A 77 -17.07 19.29 4.66
C GLY A 77 -17.86 19.35 3.35
N ALA A 78 -17.20 19.13 2.22
CA ALA A 78 -17.81 19.06 0.89
C ALA A 78 -17.55 17.70 0.22
N PRO A 79 -17.97 16.58 0.84
CA PRO A 79 -17.73 15.25 0.28
C PRO A 79 -18.37 15.14 -1.10
N VAL A 80 -17.59 14.65 -2.05
CA VAL A 80 -18.05 14.27 -3.38
C VAL A 80 -18.02 12.76 -3.48
N ARG A 81 -18.92 12.19 -4.29
CA ARG A 81 -18.86 10.77 -4.61
C ARG A 81 -17.57 10.48 -5.38
N GLY A 82 -16.86 9.45 -4.99
CA GLY A 82 -15.72 8.93 -5.76
C GLY A 82 -16.15 8.27 -7.06
N ALA A 83 -15.18 7.78 -7.82
CA ALA A 83 -15.40 7.21 -9.14
C ALA A 83 -14.32 6.18 -9.48
N ILE A 84 -14.65 5.28 -10.42
CA ILE A 84 -13.64 4.52 -11.15
C ILE A 84 -13.49 5.16 -12.53
N TYR A 85 -12.29 5.63 -12.84
CA TYR A 85 -11.96 6.14 -14.17
C TYR A 85 -11.16 5.09 -14.97
N ALA A 86 -10.94 5.38 -16.24
CA ALA A 86 -10.02 4.61 -17.07
C ALA A 86 -9.09 5.48 -17.91
N LEU A 87 -7.88 4.96 -18.09
CA LEU A 87 -6.87 5.43 -19.03
C LEU A 87 -6.55 4.33 -20.04
N SER A 88 -6.05 4.72 -21.21
CA SER A 88 -5.48 3.74 -22.14
C SER A 88 -4.15 3.24 -21.59
N ALA A 89 -3.92 1.93 -21.59
CA ALA A 89 -2.61 1.37 -21.25
C ALA A 89 -1.56 1.61 -22.36
N ALA A 90 -2.01 1.78 -23.62
CA ALA A 90 -1.12 2.03 -24.75
C ALA A 90 -0.69 3.51 -24.83
N ASP A 91 -1.59 4.42 -24.47
CA ASP A 91 -1.33 5.87 -24.46
C ASP A 91 -2.03 6.53 -23.26
N PRO A 92 -1.46 6.42 -22.04
CA PRO A 92 -2.10 6.94 -20.83
C PRO A 92 -2.22 8.47 -20.79
N VAL A 93 -1.45 9.19 -21.61
CA VAL A 93 -1.50 10.66 -21.69
C VAL A 93 -2.59 11.17 -22.64
N LYS A 94 -3.17 10.28 -23.47
CA LYS A 94 -4.25 10.63 -24.37
C LYS A 94 -5.42 11.24 -23.60
N ALA A 95 -5.83 12.43 -24.00
CA ALA A 95 -7.03 13.05 -23.48
C ALA A 95 -8.24 12.15 -23.77
N VAL A 96 -8.95 11.78 -22.71
CA VAL A 96 -10.23 11.06 -22.78
C VAL A 96 -11.20 11.74 -21.84
N ASP A 97 -12.50 11.61 -22.12
CA ASP A 97 -13.52 12.13 -21.22
C ASP A 97 -13.42 11.41 -19.85
N ARG A 98 -13.45 12.18 -18.77
CA ARG A 98 -13.30 11.68 -17.39
C ARG A 98 -14.65 11.18 -16.91
N LYS A 99 -15.05 10.05 -17.46
CA LYS A 99 -16.31 9.40 -17.15
C LYS A 99 -16.14 8.45 -15.96
N ASP A 100 -17.01 8.61 -14.96
CA ASP A 100 -17.20 7.58 -13.93
C ASP A 100 -17.78 6.32 -14.57
N LEU A 101 -17.00 5.24 -14.58
CA LEU A 101 -17.37 3.98 -15.18
C LEU A 101 -18.44 3.23 -14.38
N THR A 102 -18.64 3.57 -13.11
CA THR A 102 -19.64 2.91 -12.25
C THR A 102 -21.08 3.37 -12.53
N GLY A 103 -21.25 4.41 -13.36
CA GLY A 103 -22.57 4.96 -13.69
C GLY A 103 -23.32 5.52 -12.48
N GLY A 104 -22.61 5.96 -11.43
CA GLY A 104 -23.20 6.50 -10.22
C GLY A 104 -23.65 5.47 -9.18
N LEU A 105 -23.33 4.17 -9.35
CA LEU A 105 -23.70 3.11 -8.41
C LEU A 105 -22.48 2.44 -7.75
N PRO A 106 -22.51 2.17 -6.43
CA PRO A 106 -23.53 2.62 -5.47
C PRO A 106 -23.51 4.15 -5.29
N ALA A 107 -24.58 4.73 -4.73
CA ALA A 107 -24.67 6.18 -4.53
C ALA A 107 -23.64 6.69 -3.50
N ALA A 108 -23.45 5.93 -2.42
CA ALA A 108 -22.40 6.16 -1.43
C ALA A 108 -21.15 5.37 -1.83
N PHE A 109 -20.26 6.02 -2.57
CA PHE A 109 -19.08 5.39 -3.14
C PHE A 109 -17.85 6.25 -2.87
N HIS A 110 -16.96 5.72 -2.03
CA HIS A 110 -15.64 6.27 -1.72
C HIS A 110 -14.64 5.13 -1.89
N PRO A 111 -14.15 4.93 -3.12
CA PRO A 111 -13.31 3.79 -3.45
C PRO A 111 -11.89 3.94 -2.88
N HIS A 112 -11.28 2.79 -2.55
CA HIS A 112 -9.92 2.65 -2.01
C HIS A 112 -9.16 1.68 -2.94
N GLY A 113 -8.60 0.58 -2.43
CA GLY A 113 -7.97 -0.44 -3.29
C GLY A 113 -8.95 -1.10 -4.28
N LEU A 114 -8.44 -1.53 -5.42
CA LEU A 114 -9.18 -2.25 -6.45
C LEU A 114 -8.39 -3.44 -7.02
N SER A 115 -9.12 -4.40 -7.58
CA SER A 115 -8.50 -5.54 -8.25
C SER A 115 -9.31 -5.98 -9.46
N LEU A 116 -8.61 -6.51 -10.46
CA LEU A 116 -9.19 -7.06 -11.68
C LEU A 116 -9.08 -8.58 -11.66
N TYR A 117 -10.20 -9.26 -11.92
CA TYR A 117 -10.21 -10.68 -12.28
C TYR A 117 -10.63 -10.85 -13.74
N ARG A 118 -9.96 -11.75 -14.44
CA ARG A 118 -10.35 -12.18 -15.79
C ARG A 118 -10.62 -13.67 -15.82
N GLY A 119 -11.85 -14.02 -16.20
CA GLY A 119 -12.29 -15.39 -16.34
C GLY A 119 -11.70 -16.06 -17.58
N PRO A 120 -11.66 -17.41 -17.59
CA PRO A 120 -11.19 -18.18 -18.74
C PRO A 120 -12.08 -18.02 -19.99
N ASP A 121 -13.33 -17.60 -19.81
CA ASP A 121 -14.30 -17.25 -20.86
C ASP A 121 -14.12 -15.83 -21.40
N GLY A 122 -13.13 -15.09 -20.89
CA GLY A 122 -12.84 -13.71 -21.27
C GLY A 122 -13.71 -12.66 -20.55
N THR A 123 -14.61 -13.07 -19.64
CA THR A 123 -15.34 -12.14 -18.78
C THR A 123 -14.38 -11.45 -17.82
N SER A 124 -14.68 -10.20 -17.47
CA SER A 124 -13.86 -9.42 -16.53
C SER A 124 -14.71 -8.85 -15.42
N THR A 125 -14.14 -8.89 -14.22
CA THR A 125 -14.73 -8.34 -13.00
C THR A 125 -13.75 -7.36 -12.39
N VAL A 126 -14.22 -6.16 -12.09
CA VAL A 126 -13.48 -5.19 -11.28
C VAL A 126 -14.10 -5.20 -9.89
N MET A 127 -13.27 -5.46 -8.89
CA MET A 127 -13.66 -5.42 -7.48
C MET A 127 -13.03 -4.19 -6.85
N VAL A 128 -13.78 -3.50 -5.98
CA VAL A 128 -13.36 -2.21 -5.41
C VAL A 128 -13.71 -2.19 -3.93
N VAL A 129 -12.73 -1.89 -3.08
CA VAL A 129 -12.98 -1.55 -1.68
C VAL A 129 -13.72 -0.23 -1.62
N ASN A 130 -14.87 -0.20 -0.94
CA ASN A 130 -15.68 0.99 -0.77
C ASN A 130 -15.88 1.29 0.72
N HIS A 131 -15.78 2.58 1.07
CA HIS A 131 -16.11 3.12 2.39
C HIS A 131 -17.37 3.99 2.30
N PRO A 132 -18.59 3.44 2.43
CA PRO A 132 -19.82 4.21 2.20
C PRO A 132 -20.00 5.47 3.06
N LYS A 133 -19.28 5.58 4.17
CA LYS A 133 -19.29 6.74 5.07
C LYS A 133 -18.10 7.70 4.87
N GLY A 134 -17.24 7.43 3.91
CA GLY A 134 -16.12 8.29 3.51
C GLY A 134 -14.84 8.14 4.34
N ALA A 135 -13.87 9.00 4.04
CA ALA A 135 -12.48 8.91 4.49
C ALA A 135 -12.27 8.92 6.03
N THR A 136 -13.25 9.37 6.82
CA THR A 136 -13.14 9.54 8.27
C THR A 136 -13.80 8.42 9.08
N ASP A 137 -14.69 7.64 8.49
CA ASP A 137 -15.39 6.53 9.15
C ASP A 137 -15.45 5.33 8.20
N TYR A 138 -14.67 4.29 8.49
CA TYR A 138 -14.64 3.07 7.67
C TYR A 138 -15.67 2.04 8.13
N THR A 139 -16.48 2.32 9.15
CA THR A 139 -17.54 1.37 9.54
C THR A 139 -18.52 1.14 8.38
N GLY A 140 -18.81 -0.13 8.10
CA GLY A 140 -19.59 -0.51 6.92
C GLY A 140 -18.76 -0.63 5.63
N THR A 141 -17.43 -0.65 5.72
CA THR A 141 -16.55 -1.01 4.59
C THR A 141 -17.01 -2.32 3.95
N GLN A 142 -17.02 -2.32 2.63
CA GLN A 142 -17.43 -3.46 1.82
C GLN A 142 -16.64 -3.49 0.50
N VAL A 143 -16.66 -4.63 -0.18
CA VAL A 143 -16.10 -4.80 -1.52
C VAL A 143 -17.25 -4.81 -2.52
N GLU A 144 -17.22 -3.87 -3.44
CA GLU A 144 -18.14 -3.78 -4.56
C GLU A 144 -17.59 -4.60 -5.73
N ILE A 145 -18.41 -5.48 -6.28
CA ILE A 145 -18.05 -6.36 -7.38
C ILE A 145 -18.83 -5.91 -8.62
N PHE A 146 -18.10 -5.50 -9.65
CA PHE A 146 -18.65 -5.00 -10.91
C PHE A 146 -18.31 -5.92 -12.08
N ASP A 147 -19.30 -6.19 -12.92
CA ASP A 147 -19.08 -6.84 -14.22
C ASP A 147 -18.72 -5.79 -15.26
N VAL A 148 -17.60 -6.01 -15.97
CA VAL A 148 -17.18 -5.14 -17.08
C VAL A 148 -18.08 -5.41 -18.28
N GLN A 149 -18.84 -4.39 -18.69
CA GLN A 149 -19.72 -4.44 -19.85
C GLN A 149 -18.92 -4.25 -21.17
N SER A 150 -19.54 -4.57 -22.30
CA SER A 150 -18.90 -4.46 -23.62
C SER A 150 -18.51 -3.03 -24.02
N ASP A 151 -19.21 -2.02 -23.50
CA ASP A 151 -18.88 -0.60 -23.66
C ASP A 151 -17.81 -0.11 -22.67
N GLY A 152 -17.35 -0.98 -21.77
CA GLY A 152 -16.39 -0.69 -20.73
C GLY A 152 -16.96 -0.11 -19.44
N MET A 153 -18.27 0.08 -19.34
CA MET A 153 -18.92 0.47 -18.09
C MET A 153 -18.88 -0.66 -17.07
N LEU A 154 -18.91 -0.29 -15.78
CA LEU A 154 -18.89 -1.19 -14.64
C LEU A 154 -20.30 -1.33 -14.10
N LYS A 155 -20.91 -2.50 -14.30
CA LYS A 155 -22.25 -2.81 -13.76
C LYS A 155 -22.11 -3.42 -12.39
N LEU A 156 -22.62 -2.75 -11.35
CA LEU A 156 -22.61 -3.30 -9.99
C LEU A 156 -23.39 -4.61 -9.96
N ARG A 157 -22.72 -5.69 -9.54
CA ARG A 157 -23.29 -7.02 -9.39
C ARG A 157 -23.56 -7.37 -7.94
N ARG A 158 -22.63 -7.06 -7.03
CA ARG A 158 -22.70 -7.47 -5.63
C ARG A 158 -21.92 -6.53 -4.72
N SER A 159 -22.44 -6.30 -3.53
CA SER A 159 -21.72 -5.66 -2.42
C SER A 159 -21.43 -6.69 -1.33
N VAL A 160 -20.17 -6.80 -0.90
CA VAL A 160 -19.70 -7.82 0.05
C VAL A 160 -19.10 -7.18 1.28
N ALA A 161 -19.80 -7.25 2.41
CA ALA A 161 -19.21 -6.96 3.72
C ALA A 161 -18.58 -8.25 4.29
N LEU A 162 -17.40 -8.13 4.89
CA LEU A 162 -16.78 -9.22 5.64
C LEU A 162 -17.14 -9.04 7.13
N PRO A 163 -17.94 -9.94 7.74
CA PRO A 163 -18.40 -9.74 9.11
C PRO A 163 -17.25 -9.54 10.11
N GLY A 164 -17.31 -8.44 10.86
CA GLY A 164 -16.28 -8.08 11.85
C GLY A 164 -15.03 -7.39 11.26
N VAL A 165 -14.93 -7.21 9.95
CA VAL A 165 -13.83 -6.49 9.29
C VAL A 165 -14.33 -5.11 8.86
N THR A 166 -13.78 -4.06 9.45
CA THR A 166 -14.30 -2.69 9.27
C THR A 166 -13.32 -1.77 8.55
N ARG A 167 -12.09 -2.20 8.29
CA ARG A 167 -11.03 -1.34 7.72
C ARG A 167 -10.29 -2.04 6.61
N ILE A 168 -11.02 -2.51 5.59
CA ILE A 168 -10.37 -3.08 4.41
C ILE A 168 -9.62 -1.96 3.69
N ASN A 169 -8.37 -2.19 3.31
CA ASN A 169 -7.58 -1.19 2.58
C ASN A 169 -7.54 -1.55 1.09
N ASP A 170 -7.19 -2.79 0.79
CA ASP A 170 -7.02 -3.29 -0.56
C ASP A 170 -7.39 -4.77 -0.68
N ILE A 171 -7.49 -5.26 -1.92
CA ILE A 171 -7.87 -6.63 -2.27
C ILE A 171 -7.05 -7.20 -3.42
N ALA A 172 -6.96 -8.53 -3.48
CA ALA A 172 -6.46 -9.27 -4.64
C ALA A 172 -7.51 -10.28 -5.10
N ALA A 173 -8.11 -10.05 -6.27
CA ALA A 173 -9.14 -10.93 -6.81
C ALA A 173 -8.56 -12.29 -7.22
N THR A 174 -9.22 -13.36 -6.80
CA THR A 174 -8.84 -14.76 -7.11
C THR A 174 -9.85 -15.48 -8.00
N GLY A 175 -11.00 -14.84 -8.24
CA GLY A 175 -12.13 -15.38 -8.98
C GLY A 175 -13.17 -14.30 -9.26
N PRO A 176 -14.31 -14.63 -9.89
CA PRO A 176 -15.37 -13.65 -10.13
C PRO A 176 -16.05 -13.20 -8.83
N ASP A 177 -15.96 -13.98 -7.75
CA ASP A 177 -16.59 -13.68 -6.46
C ASP A 177 -15.64 -13.86 -5.26
N SER A 178 -14.36 -14.17 -5.49
CA SER A 178 -13.41 -14.46 -4.43
C SER A 178 -12.21 -13.53 -4.49
N PHE A 179 -11.68 -13.19 -3.31
CA PHE A 179 -10.55 -12.27 -3.17
C PHE A 179 -9.85 -12.45 -1.82
N TYR A 180 -8.59 -12.05 -1.75
CA TYR A 180 -7.97 -11.66 -0.49
C TYR A 180 -8.27 -10.20 -0.18
N ALA A 181 -8.29 -9.86 1.09
CA ALA A 181 -8.44 -8.50 1.57
C ALA A 181 -7.42 -8.24 2.69
N THR A 182 -6.80 -7.07 2.71
CA THR A 182 -6.13 -6.56 3.91
C THR A 182 -7.14 -5.91 4.83
N SER A 183 -6.88 -5.92 6.13
CA SER A 183 -7.54 -5.04 7.08
C SER A 183 -6.51 -4.28 7.89
N GLU A 184 -6.54 -2.94 7.84
CA GLU A 184 -5.49 -2.06 8.36
C GLU A 184 -5.17 -2.36 9.83
N SER A 185 -6.20 -2.39 10.65
CA SER A 185 -6.13 -2.49 12.10
C SER A 185 -7.49 -2.88 12.68
N ASP A 186 -7.50 -3.51 13.84
CA ASP A 186 -8.70 -3.73 14.66
C ASP A 186 -9.08 -2.47 15.47
N LEU A 187 -8.19 -1.47 15.56
CA LEU A 187 -8.44 -0.21 16.25
C LEU A 187 -9.40 0.66 15.42
N ALA A 188 -10.35 1.29 16.12
CA ALA A 188 -11.30 2.21 15.49
C ALA A 188 -10.56 3.40 14.86
N ARG A 189 -10.89 3.69 13.60
CA ARG A 189 -10.32 4.81 12.84
C ARG A 189 -10.62 6.14 13.54
N GLY A 190 -9.62 7.01 13.64
CA GLY A 190 -9.69 8.30 14.32
C GLY A 190 -9.67 8.22 15.85
N SER A 191 -9.56 7.02 16.44
CA SER A 191 -9.59 6.87 17.90
C SER A 191 -8.26 7.29 18.55
N PHE A 192 -8.33 7.63 19.83
CA PHE A 192 -7.13 7.84 20.65
C PHE A 192 -6.25 6.59 20.70
N ALA A 193 -6.85 5.39 20.71
CA ALA A 193 -6.13 4.13 20.71
C ALA A 193 -5.32 3.93 19.42
N GLU A 194 -5.90 4.25 18.25
CA GLU A 194 -5.16 4.26 16.98
C GLU A 194 -3.99 5.26 17.02
N SER A 195 -4.24 6.47 17.49
CA SER A 195 -3.20 7.51 17.60
C SER A 195 -2.04 7.06 18.50
N LEU A 196 -2.37 6.46 19.65
CA LEU A 196 -1.38 5.91 20.57
C LEU A 196 -0.66 4.70 19.96
N GLY A 197 -1.38 3.84 19.25
CA GLY A 197 -0.85 2.69 18.52
C GLY A 197 0.16 3.11 17.46
N TYR A 198 -0.11 4.19 16.72
CA TYR A 198 0.81 4.79 15.77
C TYR A 198 2.05 5.39 16.45
N ILE A 199 1.88 6.14 17.54
CA ILE A 199 3.00 6.75 18.29
C ILE A 199 3.92 5.66 18.87
N LEU A 200 3.35 4.66 19.54
CA LEU A 200 4.13 3.58 20.13
C LEU A 200 4.64 2.58 19.07
N GLY A 201 3.93 2.45 17.94
CA GLY A 201 4.13 1.46 16.87
C GLY A 201 4.01 0.03 17.35
N ASN A 202 3.07 -0.20 18.26
CA ASN A 202 2.76 -1.49 18.85
C ASN A 202 1.46 -2.11 18.31
N ASP A 203 0.71 -1.38 17.46
CA ASP A 203 -0.42 -1.98 16.76
C ASP A 203 0.09 -2.98 15.72
N ARG A 204 -0.26 -4.25 15.93
CA ARG A 204 0.05 -5.39 15.06
C ARG A 204 -1.22 -6.17 14.71
N THR A 205 -2.38 -5.54 14.83
CA THR A 205 -3.67 -6.21 14.60
C THR A 205 -4.03 -6.34 13.12
N GLY A 206 -3.35 -5.59 12.25
CA GLY A 206 -3.53 -5.69 10.81
C GLY A 206 -3.39 -7.13 10.30
N ALA A 207 -4.26 -7.48 9.36
CA ALA A 207 -4.52 -8.87 9.00
C ALA A 207 -4.80 -9.03 7.51
N ILE A 208 -4.66 -10.27 7.04
CA ILE A 208 -5.08 -10.71 5.71
C ILE A 208 -6.28 -11.64 5.88
N TRP A 209 -7.31 -11.42 5.08
CA TRP A 209 -8.53 -12.22 5.01
C TRP A 209 -8.66 -12.84 3.63
N TYR A 210 -9.28 -14.01 3.55
CA TYR A 210 -9.71 -14.63 2.29
C TYR A 210 -11.22 -14.77 2.27
N PHE A 211 -11.86 -14.22 1.23
CA PHE A 211 -13.27 -14.41 0.94
C PHE A 211 -13.41 -15.36 -0.23
N ASN A 212 -14.06 -16.51 -0.01
CA ASN A 212 -14.17 -17.57 -1.01
C ASN A 212 -15.40 -17.46 -1.93
N GLY A 213 -16.10 -16.32 -1.93
CA GLY A 213 -17.41 -16.14 -2.59
C GLY A 213 -18.61 -16.25 -1.66
N SER A 214 -18.43 -16.87 -0.49
CA SER A 214 -19.50 -17.05 0.49
C SER A 214 -19.11 -16.66 1.92
N LYS A 215 -17.91 -17.01 2.36
CA LYS A 215 -17.42 -16.81 3.73
C LYS A 215 -16.03 -16.23 3.72
N ALA A 216 -15.77 -15.40 4.73
CA ALA A 216 -14.46 -14.85 5.02
C ALA A 216 -13.73 -15.69 6.07
N SER A 217 -12.42 -15.85 5.93
CA SER A 217 -11.54 -16.43 6.94
C SER A 217 -10.25 -15.61 7.08
N LYS A 218 -9.82 -15.38 8.32
CA LYS A 218 -8.55 -14.71 8.61
C LYS A 218 -7.42 -15.66 8.27
N GLN A 219 -6.51 -15.22 7.40
CA GLN A 219 -5.37 -16.01 6.90
C GLN A 219 -4.10 -15.72 7.69
N ASP A 220 -3.89 -14.46 8.06
CA ASP A 220 -2.72 -14.05 8.83
C ASP A 220 -2.98 -12.75 9.59
N THR A 221 -2.15 -12.45 10.59
CA THR A 221 -2.17 -11.21 11.37
C THR A 221 -0.75 -10.80 11.78
N GLY A 222 -0.58 -9.76 12.60
CA GLY A 222 0.75 -9.26 12.99
C GLY A 222 1.31 -8.21 12.04
N LEU A 223 0.55 -7.78 11.03
CA LEU A 223 0.96 -6.74 10.09
C LEU A 223 0.65 -5.39 10.75
N GLY A 224 1.69 -4.61 11.05
CA GLY A 224 1.49 -3.24 11.53
C GLY A 224 1.00 -2.37 10.38
N PHE A 225 -0.32 -2.10 10.38
CA PHE A 225 -1.07 -1.46 9.31
C PHE A 225 -1.02 -2.25 8.00
N ALA A 226 -1.81 -3.32 7.87
CA ALA A 226 -1.90 -4.10 6.64
C ALA A 226 -2.54 -3.25 5.53
N ASN A 227 -1.81 -3.01 4.45
CA ASN A 227 -2.21 -2.06 3.42
C ASN A 227 -2.60 -2.78 2.13
N SER A 228 -1.67 -3.24 1.30
CA SER A 228 -1.99 -3.86 0.01
C SER A 228 -1.69 -5.35 -0.04
N VAL A 229 -2.38 -6.05 -0.94
CA VAL A 229 -2.11 -7.44 -1.32
C VAL A 229 -2.10 -7.61 -2.83
N ALA A 230 -1.14 -8.37 -3.36
CA ALA A 230 -1.05 -8.69 -4.78
C ALA A 230 -0.67 -10.16 -5.00
N LEU A 231 -1.11 -10.74 -6.12
CA LEU A 231 -0.78 -12.10 -6.50
C LEU A 231 0.32 -12.12 -7.56
N SER A 232 1.21 -13.10 -7.49
CA SER A 232 2.09 -13.44 -8.62
C SER A 232 1.27 -13.85 -9.85
N ASN A 233 1.87 -13.73 -11.04
CA ASN A 233 1.20 -14.05 -12.31
C ASN A 233 0.68 -15.51 -12.40
N ASP A 234 1.29 -16.44 -11.65
CA ASP A 234 0.85 -17.84 -11.56
C ASP A 234 -0.17 -18.08 -10.42
N GLY A 235 -0.49 -17.06 -9.62
CA GLY A 235 -1.42 -17.11 -8.51
C GLY A 235 -0.97 -17.96 -7.31
N ARG A 236 0.31 -18.37 -7.25
CA ARG A 236 0.86 -19.24 -6.19
C ARG A 236 1.59 -18.50 -5.09
N THR A 237 1.97 -17.25 -5.32
CA THR A 237 2.55 -16.37 -4.32
C THR A 237 1.63 -15.20 -4.08
N LEU A 238 1.45 -14.83 -2.80
CA LEU A 238 0.82 -13.57 -2.41
C LEU A 238 1.86 -12.68 -1.76
N TYR A 239 1.87 -11.40 -2.14
CA TYR A 239 2.64 -10.33 -1.54
C TYR A 239 1.69 -9.48 -0.70
N ALA A 240 2.14 -9.04 0.48
CA ALA A 240 1.37 -8.13 1.32
C ALA A 240 2.26 -7.01 1.87
N SER A 241 1.79 -5.77 1.82
CA SER A 241 2.48 -4.63 2.42
C SER A 241 1.95 -4.31 3.83
N ALA A 242 2.86 -3.81 4.66
CA ALA A 242 2.53 -3.32 5.99
C ALA A 242 3.20 -1.96 6.23
N THR A 243 2.42 -0.88 6.16
CA THR A 243 2.93 0.49 6.09
C THR A 243 3.71 0.88 7.33
N ILE A 244 3.15 0.68 8.52
CA ILE A 244 3.80 1.07 9.78
C ILE A 244 4.94 0.12 10.13
N SER A 245 4.84 -1.14 9.70
CA SER A 245 5.97 -2.09 9.80
C SER A 245 7.11 -1.75 8.84
N ARG A 246 6.82 -1.00 7.77
CA ARG A 246 7.74 -0.67 6.67
C ARG A 246 8.26 -1.90 5.94
N SER A 247 7.38 -2.89 5.81
CA SER A 247 7.75 -4.22 5.36
C SER A 247 6.83 -4.74 4.28
N ILE A 248 7.37 -5.64 3.47
CA ILE A 248 6.63 -6.53 2.59
C ILE A 248 6.75 -7.96 3.11
N PHE A 249 5.67 -8.73 3.00
CA PHE A 249 5.59 -10.13 3.36
C PHE A 249 5.26 -10.97 2.13
N ILE A 250 5.81 -12.18 2.08
CA ILE A 250 5.66 -13.12 0.97
C ILE A 250 5.02 -14.40 1.50
N TYR A 251 4.01 -14.91 0.80
CA TYR A 251 3.23 -16.07 1.21
C TYR A 251 3.21 -17.12 0.11
N ASP A 252 3.33 -18.38 0.51
CA ASP A 252 2.87 -19.49 -0.31
C ASP A 252 1.34 -19.53 -0.25
N ARG A 253 0.71 -19.54 -1.42
CA ARG A 253 -0.74 -19.65 -1.57
C ARG A 253 -1.10 -21.03 -2.09
N ASP A 254 -2.08 -21.67 -1.47
CA ASP A 254 -2.81 -22.79 -2.04
C ASP A 254 -3.99 -22.28 -2.88
N PRO A 255 -3.96 -22.40 -4.23
CA PRO A 255 -5.04 -21.90 -5.08
C PRO A 255 -6.37 -22.63 -4.92
N ALA A 256 -6.37 -23.87 -4.43
CA ALA A 256 -7.57 -24.67 -4.28
C ALA A 256 -8.37 -24.25 -3.03
N THR A 257 -7.68 -23.94 -1.94
CA THR A 257 -8.32 -23.61 -0.66
C THR A 257 -8.28 -22.11 -0.33
N GLY A 258 -7.35 -21.38 -0.93
CA GLY A 258 -7.02 -20.00 -0.58
C GLY A 258 -6.18 -19.89 0.71
N ALA A 259 -5.71 -20.99 1.27
CA ALA A 259 -4.86 -20.96 2.45
C ALA A 259 -3.53 -20.26 2.16
N LEU A 260 -3.06 -19.46 3.12
CA LEU A 260 -1.75 -18.81 3.07
C LEU A 260 -0.80 -19.39 4.11
N LYS A 261 0.47 -19.52 3.73
CA LYS A 261 1.58 -19.77 4.65
C LYS A 261 2.63 -18.69 4.46
N ARG A 262 2.92 -17.91 5.50
CA ARG A 262 3.98 -16.90 5.45
C ARG A 262 5.32 -17.58 5.16
N ARG A 263 5.93 -17.21 4.04
CA ARG A 263 7.18 -17.77 3.52
C ARG A 263 8.38 -16.91 3.90
N ASP A 264 8.25 -15.60 3.75
CA ASP A 264 9.36 -14.65 3.93
C ASP A 264 8.84 -13.23 4.22
N GLY A 265 9.74 -12.30 4.52
CA GLY A 265 9.45 -10.88 4.62
C GLY A 265 10.71 -10.02 4.66
N ALA A 266 10.58 -8.76 4.25
CA ALA A 266 11.69 -7.82 4.22
C ALA A 266 11.27 -6.45 4.77
N LEU A 267 12.10 -5.89 5.66
CA LEU A 267 12.04 -4.48 6.02
C LEU A 267 12.62 -3.65 4.86
N LEU A 268 11.79 -2.80 4.27
CA LEU A 268 12.17 -1.87 3.20
C LEU A 268 12.57 -0.49 3.75
N GLY A 269 12.21 -0.21 5.01
CA GLY A 269 12.62 1.02 5.69
C GLY A 269 11.84 2.27 5.25
N THR A 270 10.78 2.09 4.47
CA THR A 270 9.84 3.10 4.01
C THR A 270 8.41 2.64 4.30
N GLY A 271 7.45 3.56 4.44
CA GLY A 271 6.05 3.21 4.61
C GLY A 271 5.49 2.58 3.33
N VAL A 272 5.48 1.25 3.26
CA VAL A 272 5.06 0.49 2.07
C VAL A 272 3.55 0.62 1.88
N ASP A 273 3.13 0.92 0.66
CA ASP A 273 1.73 1.16 0.28
C ASP A 273 1.28 0.13 -0.78
N ASN A 274 0.61 0.54 -1.86
CA ASN A 274 0.01 -0.35 -2.84
C ASN A 274 1.03 -1.11 -3.71
N LEU A 275 0.63 -2.33 -4.10
CA LEU A 275 1.43 -3.30 -4.84
C LEU A 275 0.77 -3.63 -6.18
N ASP A 276 1.51 -3.56 -7.29
CA ASP A 276 1.13 -4.17 -8.59
C ASP A 276 2.16 -5.23 -8.99
N VAL A 277 1.73 -6.25 -9.73
CA VAL A 277 2.65 -7.23 -10.33
C VAL A 277 2.62 -7.09 -11.84
N ASP A 278 3.79 -6.85 -12.43
CA ASP A 278 3.93 -6.69 -13.88
C ASP A 278 4.06 -8.04 -14.60
N PRO A 279 3.98 -8.08 -15.95
CA PRO A 279 4.07 -9.32 -16.71
C PRO A 279 5.39 -10.07 -16.54
N GLU A 280 6.46 -9.39 -16.15
CA GLU A 280 7.76 -9.99 -15.84
C GLU A 280 7.81 -10.59 -14.42
N GLY A 281 6.76 -10.42 -13.62
CA GLY A 281 6.69 -10.88 -12.24
C GLY A 281 7.38 -9.95 -11.25
N ILE A 282 7.70 -8.72 -11.67
CA ILE A 282 8.26 -7.69 -10.80
C ILE A 282 7.11 -7.04 -10.02
N VAL A 283 7.30 -6.92 -8.70
CA VAL A 283 6.34 -6.22 -7.84
C VAL A 283 6.69 -4.75 -7.81
N TRP A 284 5.78 -3.90 -8.25
CA TRP A 284 5.86 -2.44 -8.20
C TRP A 284 5.22 -1.94 -6.91
N ILE A 285 5.89 -1.03 -6.21
CA ILE A 285 5.57 -0.68 -4.83
C ILE A 285 5.54 0.83 -4.68
N GLY A 286 4.38 1.40 -4.36
CA GLY A 286 4.30 2.78 -3.86
C GLY A 286 4.74 2.85 -2.39
N ALA A 287 5.38 3.95 -2.00
CA ALA A 287 5.89 4.08 -0.65
C ALA A 287 6.08 5.53 -0.14
N HIS A 288 6.07 5.65 1.18
CA HIS A 288 6.19 6.90 1.94
C HIS A 288 7.46 6.90 2.80
N PRO A 289 8.58 7.45 2.31
CA PRO A 289 9.86 7.42 3.04
C PRO A 289 9.89 8.36 4.25
N LYS A 290 8.89 9.26 4.39
CA LYS A 290 8.69 10.17 5.51
C LYS A 290 7.20 10.21 5.91
N MET A 291 6.77 9.28 6.77
CA MET A 291 5.35 9.07 7.08
C MET A 291 4.71 10.23 7.88
N LEU A 292 5.44 10.91 8.77
CA LEU A 292 4.90 12.10 9.45
C LEU A 292 4.79 13.27 8.48
N THR A 293 5.74 13.41 7.55
CA THR A 293 5.63 14.39 6.46
C THR A 293 4.41 14.10 5.57
N PHE A 294 4.12 12.82 5.26
CA PHE A 294 2.89 12.44 4.56
C PHE A 294 1.62 12.82 5.34
N ILE A 295 1.58 12.59 6.66
CA ILE A 295 0.45 13.01 7.51
C ILE A 295 0.27 14.53 7.48
N GLN A 296 1.35 15.31 7.47
CA GLN A 296 1.28 16.77 7.31
C GLN A 296 0.70 17.17 5.96
N HIS A 297 1.08 16.47 4.88
CA HIS A 297 0.53 16.69 3.55
C HIS A 297 -0.97 16.35 3.46
N ALA A 298 -1.40 15.27 4.13
CA ALA A 298 -2.81 14.89 4.21
C ALA A 298 -3.66 16.04 4.78
N GLY A 299 -3.18 16.68 5.86
CA GLY A 299 -3.86 17.82 6.48
C GLY A 299 -3.68 19.16 5.75
N ASN A 300 -2.64 19.32 4.95
CA ASN A 300 -2.34 20.58 4.25
C ASN A 300 -1.66 20.34 2.89
N PRO A 301 -2.33 20.62 1.75
CA PRO A 301 -1.75 20.44 0.43
C PRO A 301 -0.50 21.28 0.16
N ALA A 302 -0.27 22.37 0.91
CA ALA A 302 0.95 23.19 0.78
C ALA A 302 2.20 22.53 1.39
N LYS A 303 2.05 21.45 2.16
CA LYS A 303 3.17 20.67 2.69
C LYS A 303 3.45 19.52 1.74
N ALA A 304 4.48 19.62 0.91
CA ALA A 304 4.87 18.52 0.03
C ALA A 304 5.27 17.28 0.83
N SER A 305 4.95 16.09 0.30
CA SER A 305 5.40 14.80 0.80
C SER A 305 6.19 14.07 -0.27
N PRO A 306 7.31 13.41 0.08
CA PRO A 306 8.04 12.60 -0.88
C PRO A 306 7.17 11.53 -1.52
N SER A 307 7.49 11.23 -2.77
CA SER A 307 6.91 10.15 -3.58
C SER A 307 8.02 9.17 -3.92
N GLN A 308 7.85 7.89 -3.58
CA GLN A 308 8.83 6.84 -3.82
C GLN A 308 8.17 5.64 -4.50
N ILE A 309 8.79 5.16 -5.59
CA ILE A 309 8.45 3.87 -6.21
C ILE A 309 9.65 2.94 -6.09
N LEU A 310 9.41 1.80 -5.47
CA LEU A 310 10.35 0.68 -5.40
C LEU A 310 9.89 -0.44 -6.33
N ILE A 311 10.82 -1.33 -6.67
CA ILE A 311 10.50 -2.62 -7.27
C ILE A 311 11.12 -3.75 -6.45
N LEU A 312 10.41 -4.87 -6.39
CA LEU A 312 10.92 -6.15 -5.91
C LEU A 312 10.97 -7.12 -7.08
N GLU A 313 12.16 -7.59 -7.41
CA GLU A 313 12.38 -8.73 -8.31
C GLU A 313 12.51 -10.00 -7.45
N PRO A 314 11.49 -10.86 -7.38
CA PRO A 314 11.53 -12.05 -6.56
C PRO A 314 12.64 -13.00 -7.03
N ALA A 315 13.40 -13.58 -6.11
CA ALA A 315 14.39 -14.60 -6.48
C ALA A 315 13.68 -15.85 -7.02
N ALA A 316 14.31 -16.56 -7.96
CA ALA A 316 13.77 -17.81 -8.52
C ALA A 316 13.54 -18.91 -7.46
N SER A 317 14.22 -18.84 -6.31
CA SER A 317 14.01 -19.73 -5.16
C SER A 317 12.69 -19.48 -4.42
N GLY A 318 12.01 -18.37 -4.70
CA GLY A 318 10.87 -17.86 -3.95
C GLY A 318 11.25 -17.19 -2.61
N LYS A 319 12.52 -17.22 -2.20
CA LYS A 319 13.03 -16.60 -0.96
C LYS A 319 13.91 -15.41 -1.27
N GLY A 320 13.63 -14.27 -0.62
CA GLY A 320 14.27 -13.00 -0.92
C GLY A 320 13.98 -12.48 -2.33
N GLY A 321 14.83 -11.57 -2.77
CA GLY A 321 14.73 -10.89 -4.06
C GLY A 321 15.61 -9.65 -4.09
N ALA A 322 15.70 -9.01 -5.24
CA ALA A 322 16.38 -7.73 -5.37
C ALA A 322 15.36 -6.59 -5.17
N ILE A 323 15.72 -5.60 -4.36
CA ILE A 323 14.97 -4.35 -4.22
C ILE A 323 15.74 -3.26 -4.95
N ASP A 324 15.05 -2.50 -5.78
CA ASP A 324 15.59 -1.32 -6.48
C ASP A 324 14.63 -0.14 -6.32
N GLN A 325 15.14 1.09 -6.47
CA GLN A 325 14.36 2.31 -6.41
C GLN A 325 14.26 2.93 -7.80
N VAL A 326 13.05 2.92 -8.36
CA VAL A 326 12.80 3.43 -9.71
C VAL A 326 12.56 4.94 -9.69
N TYR A 327 11.86 5.45 -8.67
CA TYR A 327 11.51 6.86 -8.56
C TYR A 327 11.65 7.33 -7.12
N LEU A 328 12.31 8.46 -6.92
CA LEU A 328 12.25 9.22 -5.68
C LEU A 328 12.28 10.71 -5.98
N LYS A 329 11.25 11.42 -5.53
CA LYS A 329 11.23 12.90 -5.47
C LYS A 329 10.65 13.37 -4.15
N ASP A 330 10.96 14.61 -3.79
CA ASP A 330 10.53 15.23 -2.53
C ASP A 330 9.09 15.77 -2.55
N GLY A 331 8.41 15.69 -3.70
CA GLY A 331 7.03 16.16 -3.91
C GLY A 331 6.90 17.65 -4.25
N SER A 332 8.01 18.40 -4.29
CA SER A 332 8.01 19.83 -4.63
C SER A 332 7.64 20.10 -6.10
N ASP A 333 7.64 19.07 -6.94
CA ASP A 333 7.23 19.11 -8.34
C ASP A 333 5.73 18.87 -8.56
N GLY A 334 4.92 19.03 -7.51
CA GLY A 334 3.46 19.04 -7.59
C GLY A 334 2.78 17.68 -7.51
N PHE A 335 3.50 16.60 -7.15
CA PHE A 335 2.90 15.29 -6.92
C PHE A 335 3.51 14.61 -5.70
N SER A 336 2.78 14.70 -4.60
CA SER A 336 3.23 14.21 -3.29
C SER A 336 2.58 12.89 -2.91
N GLY A 337 3.32 12.06 -2.17
CA GLY A 337 2.78 10.85 -1.54
C GLY A 337 2.22 9.84 -2.53
N ALA A 338 3.01 9.46 -3.55
CA ALA A 338 2.66 8.38 -4.46
C ALA A 338 2.34 7.08 -3.68
N THR A 339 1.22 6.46 -3.99
CA THR A 339 0.71 5.26 -3.28
C THR A 339 0.79 4.00 -4.11
N VAL A 340 0.74 4.12 -5.43
CA VAL A 340 0.71 3.00 -6.36
C VAL A 340 1.50 3.34 -7.62
N ALA A 341 2.08 2.32 -8.26
CA ALA A 341 2.60 2.41 -9.61
C ALA A 341 2.26 1.15 -10.41
N VAL A 342 1.76 1.32 -11.63
CA VAL A 342 1.58 0.23 -12.61
C VAL A 342 2.48 0.47 -13.82
N ARG A 343 2.99 -0.63 -14.40
CA ARG A 343 3.84 -0.59 -15.60
C ARG A 343 3.11 -1.08 -16.84
N THR A 344 3.24 -0.30 -17.92
CA THR A 344 2.81 -0.65 -19.28
C THR A 344 3.91 -0.29 -20.29
N GLY A 345 4.62 -1.30 -20.78
CA GLY A 345 5.79 -1.09 -21.65
C GLY A 345 6.85 -0.23 -20.95
N SER A 346 7.34 0.82 -21.62
CA SER A 346 8.28 1.79 -21.04
C SER A 346 7.60 2.89 -20.20
N THR A 347 6.30 2.78 -19.93
CA THR A 347 5.54 3.78 -19.19
C THR A 347 5.20 3.27 -17.79
N MET A 348 5.39 4.12 -16.80
CA MET A 348 4.94 3.96 -15.43
C MET A 348 3.80 4.95 -15.18
N VAL A 349 2.68 4.49 -14.61
CA VAL A 349 1.57 5.35 -14.18
C VAL A 349 1.48 5.28 -12.67
N MET A 350 1.49 6.43 -12.01
CA MET A 350 1.47 6.56 -10.56
C MET A 350 0.19 7.24 -10.09
N GLY A 351 -0.33 6.75 -8.97
CA GLY A 351 -1.43 7.33 -8.21
C GLY A 351 -0.95 7.97 -6.90
N SER A 352 -1.82 8.72 -6.25
CA SER A 352 -1.60 9.29 -4.90
C SER A 352 -2.93 9.47 -4.17
N VAL A 353 -2.89 9.50 -2.83
CA VAL A 353 -4.11 9.64 -2.00
C VAL A 353 -4.82 10.98 -2.19
N PHE A 354 -4.08 12.05 -2.50
CA PHE A 354 -4.63 13.41 -2.39
C PHE A 354 -4.36 14.34 -3.57
N GLU A 355 -3.53 13.97 -4.55
CA GLU A 355 -3.28 14.84 -5.70
C GLU A 355 -4.45 14.84 -6.68
N LYS A 356 -4.52 15.89 -7.50
CA LYS A 356 -5.65 16.11 -8.44
C LYS A 356 -5.53 15.31 -9.75
N SER A 357 -4.46 14.54 -9.87
CA SER A 357 -4.02 13.89 -11.10
C SER A 357 -3.41 12.53 -10.81
N VAL A 358 -3.38 11.67 -11.83
CA VAL A 358 -2.37 10.63 -11.93
C VAL A 358 -1.11 11.21 -12.57
N ARG A 359 0.05 10.59 -12.32
CA ARG A 359 1.31 10.97 -12.96
C ARG A 359 1.76 9.87 -13.92
N VAL A 360 1.98 10.22 -15.18
CA VAL A 360 2.45 9.31 -16.21
C VAL A 360 3.91 9.63 -16.51
N CYS A 361 4.79 8.65 -16.33
CA CYS A 361 6.21 8.83 -16.57
C CYS A 361 6.75 7.85 -17.61
N GLN A 362 7.59 8.35 -18.52
CA GLN A 362 8.46 7.51 -19.33
C GLN A 362 9.64 7.07 -18.49
N LEU A 363 9.81 5.75 -18.35
CA LEU A 363 10.95 5.17 -17.68
C LEU A 363 12.23 5.47 -18.48
N PRO A 364 13.35 5.74 -17.80
CA PRO A 364 14.63 5.86 -18.49
C PRO A 364 14.97 4.53 -19.20
N LYS A 365 15.84 4.59 -20.23
CA LYS A 365 16.27 3.38 -20.96
C LYS A 365 16.83 2.30 -20.03
N VAL A 366 17.45 2.74 -18.94
CA VAL A 366 17.97 1.91 -17.87
C VAL A 366 17.29 2.36 -16.59
N TRP A 367 16.32 1.57 -16.12
CA TRP A 367 15.58 1.79 -14.87
C TRP A 367 15.77 0.64 -13.87
N ARG A 368 16.47 -0.42 -14.29
CA ARG A 368 16.86 -1.58 -13.48
C ARG A 368 18.37 -1.55 -13.30
N GLN A 369 18.88 -1.04 -12.20
CA GLN A 369 20.28 -1.17 -11.82
C GLN A 369 20.40 -1.14 -10.30
N SER A 370 20.81 -2.28 -9.73
CA SER A 370 21.12 -2.44 -8.31
C SER A 370 22.33 -1.63 -7.82
N GLN A 371 22.77 -0.61 -8.57
CA GLN A 371 23.62 0.47 -8.07
C GLN A 371 22.81 1.65 -7.53
N SER A 372 21.48 1.56 -7.52
CA SER A 372 20.64 2.39 -6.66
C SER A 372 21.26 2.37 -5.27
N HIS A 373 21.43 3.55 -4.66
CA HIS A 373 21.74 3.63 -3.25
C HIS A 373 20.74 2.68 -2.58
N PRO A 374 21.17 1.57 -1.95
CA PRO A 374 20.22 0.66 -1.31
C PRO A 374 19.30 1.56 -0.51
N ALA A 375 17.98 1.32 -0.49
CA ALA A 375 17.09 1.97 0.47
C ALA A 375 17.84 1.93 1.79
N GLN A 376 18.44 3.07 2.18
CA GLN A 376 19.73 3.09 2.92
C GLN A 376 19.58 2.08 4.00
N ARG A 377 20.41 1.01 4.02
CA ARG A 377 20.29 -0.11 4.96
C ARG A 377 19.94 0.49 6.31
N LEU A 378 18.64 0.54 6.61
CA LEU A 378 18.20 1.21 7.80
C LEU A 378 18.64 0.23 8.86
N LEU A 379 19.53 0.71 9.73
CA LEU A 379 19.93 0.00 10.92
C LEU A 379 18.63 -0.46 11.55
N ASP A 380 18.41 -1.78 11.48
CA ASP A 380 17.32 -2.44 12.12
C ASP A 380 18.00 -3.18 13.27
N PRO A 381 18.06 -2.57 14.46
CA PRO A 381 18.75 -3.15 15.59
C PRO A 381 18.16 -4.53 15.91
N GLU A 382 16.86 -4.74 15.66
CA GLU A 382 16.15 -5.97 15.94
C GLU A 382 16.53 -7.06 14.92
N ARG A 383 16.57 -6.75 13.62
CA ARG A 383 17.10 -7.68 12.60
C ARG A 383 18.59 -7.98 12.80
N ASP A 384 19.39 -6.97 13.11
CA ASP A 384 20.83 -7.16 13.32
C ASP A 384 21.11 -7.94 14.63
N GLU A 385 20.27 -7.82 15.65
CA GLU A 385 20.31 -8.69 16.84
C GLU A 385 19.83 -10.11 16.54
N LEU A 386 18.69 -10.29 15.89
CA LEU A 386 18.20 -11.62 15.47
C LEU A 386 19.20 -12.33 14.57
N LYS A 387 19.87 -11.60 13.68
CA LYS A 387 20.94 -12.14 12.84
C LYS A 387 22.16 -12.54 13.66
N LYS A 388 22.57 -11.73 14.64
CA LYS A 388 23.66 -12.08 15.58
C LYS A 388 23.30 -13.28 16.44
N GLU A 389 22.06 -13.41 16.88
CA GLU A 389 21.57 -14.56 17.65
C GLU A 389 21.56 -15.84 16.81
N ALA A 390 21.06 -15.77 15.58
CA ALA A 390 21.09 -16.86 14.62
C ALA A 390 22.53 -17.31 14.31
N GLU A 391 23.44 -16.36 14.02
CA GLU A 391 24.85 -16.65 13.76
C GLU A 391 25.55 -17.27 14.99
N LYS A 392 25.17 -16.88 16.21
CA LYS A 392 25.64 -17.50 17.45
C LYS A 392 25.12 -18.93 17.61
N ALA A 393 23.84 -19.18 17.32
CA ALA A 393 23.24 -20.50 17.40
C ALA A 393 23.89 -21.48 16.41
N THR A 394 24.10 -21.07 15.16
CA THR A 394 24.77 -21.91 14.14
C THR A 394 26.22 -22.22 14.51
N LYS A 395 26.95 -21.24 15.09
CA LYS A 395 28.32 -21.49 15.58
C LYS A 395 28.35 -22.46 16.76
N ALA A 396 27.38 -22.38 17.67
CA ALA A 396 27.28 -23.31 18.80
C ALA A 396 27.01 -24.75 18.35
N GLU A 397 26.19 -24.96 17.31
CA GLU A 397 25.94 -26.28 16.74
C GLU A 397 27.16 -26.84 15.98
N SER A 398 27.89 -25.99 15.24
CA SER A 398 29.08 -26.41 14.50
C SER A 398 30.33 -26.65 15.37
N GLY A 399 30.40 -26.05 16.56
CA GLY A 399 31.50 -26.23 17.51
C GLY A 399 31.36 -27.44 18.43
N GLY A 400 30.22 -28.14 18.38
CA GLY A 400 29.96 -29.35 19.19
C GLY A 400 30.48 -30.65 18.58
N VAL A 401 30.98 -30.62 17.34
CA VAL A 401 31.54 -31.79 16.64
C VAL A 401 33.06 -31.67 16.52
N SER A 402 33.72 -31.49 17.65
CA SER A 402 35.12 -31.89 17.79
C SER A 402 35.40 -32.25 19.24
N LYS A 403 35.21 -33.52 19.59
CA LYS A 403 35.97 -34.23 20.62
C LYS A 403 35.84 -35.73 20.41
#